data_AF-A0A7S1U4R6-F1
#
_entry.id   AF-A0A7S1U4R6-F1
#
_cell.length_a   1.000
_cell.length_b   1.000
_cell.length_c   1.000
_cell.angle_alpha   90.00
_cell.angle_beta   90.00
_cell.angle_gamma   90.00
#
_symmetry.space_group_name_H-M   'P 1'
#
loop_
_entity.id
_entity.type
_entity.pdbx_description
1 polymer ?
#
loop_
_entity_poly.entity_id
_entity_poly.type
_entity_poly.pdbx_seq_one_letter_code
_entity_poly.pdbx_strand_id
1 'polypeptide(L)'
;MGDECKGGFRAGCVDLLREVLGRVKPAAHVFGHIHEDAGAWTCGSGATRFLNASTCTLRYRPANPPIVFDLPRRGERSAPAPEGPPGEQAWAAAAEAPLPHHGPNSDPNPSPNPNPNP
;
A
#
# COMPACT_ATOMS: atom_id res chain seq x y z
N MET A 1 0.12 -3.43 5.00
CA MET A 1 -0.55 -2.54 4.04
C MET A 1 0.54 -2.09 3.10
N GLY A 2 0.35 -2.22 1.79
CA GLY A 2 1.39 -1.85 0.82
C GLY A 2 2.60 -2.78 0.79
N ASP A 3 2.48 -4.00 1.33
CA ASP A 3 3.59 -4.93 1.54
C ASP A 3 3.30 -6.35 1.03
N GLU A 4 2.26 -6.52 0.21
CA GLU A 4 1.91 -7.79 -0.41
C GLU A 4 2.71 -8.02 -1.69
N CYS A 5 3.45 -9.13 -1.73
CA CYS A 5 4.18 -9.55 -2.93
C CYS A 5 3.27 -10.36 -3.86
N LYS A 6 3.65 -10.52 -5.13
CA LYS A 6 2.89 -11.35 -6.10
C LYS A 6 2.59 -12.79 -5.63
N GLY A 7 3.40 -13.31 -4.71
CA GLY A 7 3.22 -14.63 -4.11
C GLY A 7 2.18 -14.71 -2.97
N GLY A 8 1.48 -13.61 -2.67
CA GLY A 8 0.46 -13.54 -1.61
C GLY A 8 1.03 -13.49 -0.19
N PHE A 9 2.35 -13.39 -0.04
CA PHE A 9 3.00 -13.20 1.26
C PHE A 9 3.28 -11.72 1.51
N ARG A 10 3.42 -11.38 2.79
CA ARG A 10 3.64 -10.01 3.27
C ARG A 10 5.10 -9.84 3.66
N ALA A 11 5.79 -8.90 3.03
CA ALA A 11 7.21 -8.64 3.26
C ALA A 11 7.48 -7.56 4.31
N GLY A 12 6.42 -6.93 4.86
CA GLY A 12 6.54 -5.86 5.84
C GLY A 12 7.09 -6.33 7.19
N CYS A 13 7.78 -5.43 7.89
CA CYS A 13 8.28 -5.67 9.24
C CYS A 13 7.16 -5.49 10.28
N VAL A 14 6.86 -6.57 11.02
CA VAL A 14 5.81 -6.56 12.06
C VAL A 14 6.16 -5.61 13.21
N ASP A 15 7.43 -5.53 13.60
CA ASP A 15 7.84 -4.65 14.70
C ASP A 15 7.74 -3.17 14.31
N LEU A 16 8.11 -2.82 13.08
CA LEU A 16 7.88 -1.47 12.56
C LEU A 16 6.39 -1.11 12.55
N LEU A 17 5.52 -2.04 12.14
CA LEU A 17 4.07 -1.83 12.16
C LEU A 17 3.57 -1.56 13.59
N ARG A 18 4.04 -2.33 14.58
CA ARG A 18 3.71 -2.13 15.99
C ARG A 18 4.15 -0.76 16.49
N GLU A 19 5.36 -0.32 16.15
CA GLU A 19 5.88 0.99 16.55
C GLU A 19 5.07 2.14 15.94
N VAL A 20 4.74 2.02 14.65
CA VAL A 20 3.96 3.02 13.91
C VAL A 20 2.56 3.16 14.48
N LEU A 21 1.87 2.05 14.74
CA LEU A 21 0.50 2.07 15.23
C LEU A 21 0.40 2.32 16.74
N GLY A 22 1.36 1.81 17.52
CA GLY A 22 1.32 1.82 18.98
C GLY A 22 1.89 3.09 19.61
N ARG A 23 3.07 3.53 19.16
CA ARG A 23 3.85 4.58 19.84
C ARG A 23 4.03 5.84 19.01
N VAL A 24 4.49 5.72 17.78
CA VAL A 24 4.90 6.89 16.97
C VAL A 24 3.69 7.61 16.37
N LYS A 25 2.71 6.86 15.84
CA LYS A 25 1.47 7.37 15.24
C LYS A 25 1.69 8.56 14.30
N PRO A 26 2.53 8.42 13.26
CA PRO A 26 2.79 9.51 12.33
C PRO A 26 1.55 9.81 11.50
N ALA A 27 1.40 11.04 11.02
CA ALA A 27 0.31 11.42 10.10
C ALA A 27 0.38 10.68 8.75
N ALA A 28 1.58 10.29 8.34
CA ALA A 28 1.85 9.47 7.17
C ALA A 28 3.12 8.63 7.37
N HIS A 29 3.09 7.39 6.91
CA HIS A 29 4.20 6.46 6.78
C HIS A 29 4.40 6.19 5.28
N VAL A 30 5.44 6.77 4.69
CA VAL A 30 5.79 6.62 3.27
C VAL A 30 6.91 5.60 3.13
N PHE A 31 6.75 4.63 2.25
CA PHE A 31 7.71 3.57 1.96
C PHE A 31 7.58 3.12 0.50
N GLY A 32 8.34 2.09 0.11
CA GLY A 32 8.35 1.56 -1.25
C GLY A 32 8.86 0.12 -1.29
N HIS A 33 9.63 -0.22 -2.32
CA HIS A 33 10.31 -1.49 -2.54
C HIS A 33 9.43 -2.66 -2.97
N ILE A 34 8.25 -2.83 -2.38
CA ILE A 34 7.27 -3.84 -2.83
C ILE A 34 6.48 -3.25 -3.99
N HIS A 35 6.95 -3.48 -5.21
CA HIS A 35 6.41 -2.85 -6.43
C HIS A 35 4.98 -3.31 -6.76
N GLU A 36 4.61 -4.48 -6.27
CA GLU A 36 3.33 -5.14 -6.56
C GLU A 36 2.14 -4.49 -5.84
N ASP A 37 2.38 -3.87 -4.69
CA ASP A 37 1.35 -3.31 -3.82
C ASP A 37 1.58 -1.81 -3.65
N ALA A 38 1.76 -1.09 -4.76
CA ALA A 38 1.83 0.36 -4.79
C ALA A 38 0.44 0.97 -4.55
N GLY A 39 0.33 1.97 -3.67
CA GLY A 39 -0.96 2.52 -3.28
C GLY A 39 -0.96 3.29 -1.96
N ALA A 40 -2.17 3.59 -1.48
CA ALA A 40 -2.42 4.35 -0.27
C ALA A 40 -3.50 3.68 0.59
N TRP A 41 -3.24 3.57 1.90
CA TRP A 41 -4.14 2.98 2.88
C TRP A 41 -4.26 3.87 4.10
N THR A 42 -5.41 3.83 4.77
CA THR A 42 -5.61 4.49 6.06
C THR A 42 -5.95 3.44 7.10
N CYS A 43 -5.28 3.49 8.26
CA CYS A 43 -5.64 2.62 9.38
C CYS A 43 -7.07 2.93 9.85
N GLY A 44 -7.83 1.95 10.32
CA GLY A 44 -9.23 2.13 10.76
C GLY A 44 -9.44 3.18 11.86
N SER A 45 -8.39 3.56 12.59
CA SER A 45 -8.42 4.68 13.56
C SER A 45 -8.28 6.06 12.90
N GLY A 46 -8.02 6.14 11.60
CA GLY A 46 -7.78 7.37 10.84
C GLY A 46 -6.44 8.07 11.13
N ALA A 47 -5.64 7.57 12.08
CA ALA A 47 -4.49 8.31 12.62
C ALA A 47 -3.26 8.32 11.69
N THR A 48 -3.03 7.24 10.95
CA THR A 48 -1.85 7.08 10.10
C THR A 48 -2.25 6.61 8.71
N ARG A 49 -1.74 7.34 7.70
CA ARG A 49 -1.79 6.92 6.30
C ARG A 49 -0.53 6.13 5.95
N PHE A 50 -0.68 5.01 5.27
CA PHE A 50 0.40 4.17 4.76
C PHE A 50 0.46 4.34 3.25
N LEU A 51 1.62 4.72 2.73
CA LEU A 51 1.80 5.10 1.33
C LEU A 51 2.96 4.30 0.75
N ASN A 52 2.65 3.31 -0.09
CA ASN A 52 3.65 2.63 -0.90
C ASN A 52 3.84 3.43 -2.19
N ALA A 53 4.88 4.26 -2.22
CA ALA A 53 5.23 5.14 -3.32
C ALA A 53 6.20 4.49 -4.32
N SER A 54 6.16 3.16 -4.48
CA SER A 54 6.95 2.47 -5.49
C SER A 54 6.58 2.98 -6.89
N THR A 55 7.48 3.72 -7.53
CA THR A 55 7.29 4.25 -8.89
C THR A 55 7.24 3.14 -9.93
N CYS A 56 8.01 2.08 -9.69
CA CYS A 56 8.15 0.98 -10.62
C CYS A 56 7.14 -0.13 -10.36
N THR A 57 6.69 -0.76 -11.44
CA THR A 57 5.99 -2.05 -11.39
C THR A 57 6.96 -3.19 -11.13
N LEU A 58 6.43 -4.40 -10.93
CA LEU A 58 7.24 -5.63 -10.77
C LEU A 58 8.25 -5.84 -11.91
N ARG A 59 7.95 -5.34 -13.12
CA ARG A 59 8.84 -5.43 -14.29
C ARG A 59 9.76 -4.20 -14.44
N TYR A 60 9.98 -3.46 -13.36
CA TYR A 60 10.83 -2.28 -13.31
C TYR A 60 10.45 -1.17 -14.32
N ARG A 61 9.15 -1.07 -14.64
CA ARG A 61 8.65 0.03 -15.46
C ARG A 61 8.17 1.16 -14.56
N PRO A 62 8.63 2.42 -14.72
CA PRO A 62 8.21 3.56 -13.90
C PRO A 62 6.81 4.03 -14.31
N ALA A 63 5.81 3.17 -14.06
CA ALA A 63 4.44 3.35 -14.55
C ALA A 63 3.42 3.59 -13.43
N ASN A 64 3.80 3.39 -12.16
CA ASN A 64 2.91 3.70 -11.06
C ASN A 64 2.79 5.23 -10.92
N PRO A 65 1.56 5.77 -10.83
CA PRO A 65 1.36 7.21 -10.76
C PRO A 65 1.92 7.79 -9.44
N PRO A 66 2.31 9.07 -9.43
CA PRO A 66 2.70 9.74 -8.20
C PRO A 66 1.52 9.79 -7.22
N ILE A 67 1.80 9.55 -5.94
CA ILE A 67 0.81 9.67 -4.87
C ILE A 67 0.90 11.08 -4.30
N VAL A 68 -0.19 11.85 -4.42
CA VAL A 68 -0.30 13.20 -3.88
C VAL A 68 -1.18 13.16 -2.63
N PHE A 69 -0.71 13.75 -1.53
CA PHE A 69 -1.45 13.81 -0.28
C PHE A 69 -1.10 15.06 0.52
N ASP A 70 -2.07 15.57 1.27
CA ASP A 70 -1.88 16.75 2.11
C ASP A 70 -1.49 16.36 3.54
N LEU A 71 -0.56 17.10 4.14
CA LEU A 71 -0.24 16.98 5.56
C LEU A 71 -0.89 18.11 6.35
N PRO A 72 -1.44 17.84 7.55
CA PRO A 72 -1.89 18.91 8.43
C PRO A 72 -0.69 19.79 8.80
N ARG A 73 -0.91 21.10 8.97
CA ARG A 73 0.17 21.95 9.47
C ARG A 73 0.50 21.55 10.89
N ARG A 74 1.76 21.76 11.28
CA ARG A 74 2.21 21.47 12.65
C ARG A 74 1.34 22.24 13.66
N GLY A 75 0.65 21.52 14.55
CA GLY A 75 -0.23 22.08 15.57
C GLY A 75 -1.73 22.06 15.21
N GLU A 76 -2.06 21.82 13.94
CA GLU A 76 -3.44 21.54 13.52
C GLU A 76 -3.68 20.04 13.70
N ARG A 77 -4.79 19.67 14.36
CA ARG A 77 -5.24 18.27 14.33
C ARG A 77 -5.72 17.98 12.92
N SER A 78 -5.18 16.94 12.28
CA SER A 78 -5.76 16.43 11.03
C SER A 78 -7.24 16.16 11.26
N ALA A 79 -8.10 16.78 10.45
CA ALA A 79 -9.49 16.39 10.37
C ALA A 79 -9.57 14.87 10.13
N PRO A 80 -10.59 14.17 10.67
CA PRO A 80 -10.82 12.79 10.25
C PRO A 80 -10.88 12.76 8.72
N ALA A 81 -10.25 11.75 8.11
CA ALA A 81 -10.23 11.59 6.67
C ALA A 81 -11.65 11.77 6.11
N PRO A 82 -11.85 12.49 5.00
CA PRO A 82 -13.17 12.62 4.42
C PRO A 82 -13.73 11.22 4.16
N GLU A 83 -14.93 10.94 4.66
CA GLU A 83 -15.67 9.76 4.24
C GLU A 83 -15.93 9.89 2.74
N GLY A 84 -15.03 9.31 1.94
CA GLY A 84 -15.17 9.23 0.50
C GLY A 84 -16.44 8.46 0.13
N PRO A 85 -16.97 8.67 -1.09
CA PRO A 85 -18.19 8.01 -1.53
C PRO A 85 -18.05 6.48 -1.40
N PRO A 86 -19.14 5.75 -1.11
CA PRO A 86 -19.10 4.31 -1.01
C PRO A 86 -18.87 3.72 -2.40
N GLY A 87 -17.61 3.52 -2.77
CA GLY A 87 -17.29 3.09 -4.13
C GLY A 87 -15.82 3.11 -4.52
N GLU A 88 -14.86 2.93 -3.60
CA GLU A 88 -13.57 2.29 -3.89
C GLU A 88 -12.80 2.13 -2.57
N GLN A 89 -12.72 0.88 -2.10
CA GLN A 89 -11.78 0.42 -1.05
C GLN A 89 -12.09 0.83 0.41
N ALA A 90 -13.24 0.39 0.91
CA ALA A 90 -13.45 0.15 2.34
C ALA A 90 -13.05 -1.30 2.68
N TRP A 91 -11.92 -1.51 3.38
CA TRP A 91 -11.55 -2.82 3.93
C TRP A 91 -11.35 -2.80 5.45
N ALA A 92 -12.08 -1.94 6.16
CA ALA A 92 -12.15 -2.01 7.63
C ALA A 92 -12.89 -3.28 8.10
N ALA A 93 -12.24 -4.45 8.00
CA ALA A 93 -12.47 -5.69 8.74
C ALA A 93 -11.57 -6.82 8.19
N ALA A 94 -10.26 -6.80 8.47
CA ALA A 94 -9.37 -7.92 8.13
C ALA A 94 -8.45 -8.29 9.31
N ALA A 95 -9.00 -8.27 10.52
CA ALA A 95 -8.31 -8.87 11.67
C ALA A 95 -8.61 -10.37 11.83
N GLU A 96 -9.67 -10.96 11.23
CA GLU A 96 -10.01 -12.39 11.46
C GLU A 96 -10.71 -13.17 10.33
N ALA A 97 -10.73 -12.72 9.06
CA ALA A 97 -11.38 -13.49 7.98
C ALA A 97 -10.37 -14.11 6.99
N PRO A 98 -10.59 -15.35 6.48
CA PRO A 98 -9.75 -15.94 5.44
C PRO A 98 -9.90 -15.14 4.15
N LEU A 99 -8.77 -14.70 3.58
CA LEU A 99 -8.74 -13.82 2.42
C LEU A 99 -9.27 -14.51 1.16
N PRO A 100 -10.11 -13.86 0.34
CA PRO A 100 -10.53 -14.39 -0.94
C PRO A 100 -9.34 -14.43 -1.91
N HIS A 101 -9.19 -15.55 -2.60
CA HIS A 101 -8.25 -15.70 -3.71
C HIS A 101 -8.64 -14.75 -4.84
N HIS A 102 -8.04 -13.56 -4.88
CA HIS A 102 -8.09 -12.73 -6.07
C HIS A 102 -7.18 -13.35 -7.13
N GLY A 103 -7.78 -13.77 -8.24
CA GLY A 103 -7.11 -14.41 -9.36
C GLY A 103 -6.00 -13.55 -9.96
N PRO A 104 -5.12 -14.14 -10.79
CA PRO A 104 -3.96 -13.45 -11.32
C PRO A 104 -4.41 -12.27 -12.19
N ASN A 105 -3.95 -11.07 -11.82
CA ASN A 105 -3.95 -9.91 -12.71
C ASN A 105 -3.38 -10.37 -14.07
N SER A 106 -4.25 -10.41 -15.07
CA SER A 106 -3.90 -10.83 -16.42
C SER A 106 -3.28 -9.63 -17.11
N ASP A 107 -1.95 -9.51 -17.04
CA ASP A 107 -1.21 -8.58 -17.89
C ASP A 107 -1.50 -8.96 -19.35
N PRO A 108 -2.18 -8.11 -20.16
CA PRO A 108 -2.56 -8.44 -21.53
C PRO A 108 -1.39 -8.45 -22.52
N ASN A 109 -0.15 -8.28 -22.03
CA ASN A 109 1.04 -8.23 -22.87
C ASN A 109 2.23 -8.96 -22.20
N PRO A 110 2.49 -10.23 -22.53
CA PRO A 110 3.69 -10.92 -22.10
C PRO A 110 4.89 -10.27 -22.79
N SER A 111 5.76 -9.61 -22.02
CA SER A 111 7.03 -9.13 -22.57
C SER A 111 7.93 -10.34 -22.87
N PRO A 112 8.72 -10.32 -23.95
CA PRO A 112 9.62 -11.42 -24.27
C PRO A 112 10.65 -11.62 -23.15
N ASN A 113 10.91 -12.88 -22.83
CA ASN A 113 11.85 -13.33 -21.80
C ASN A 113 13.23 -12.64 -22.00
N PRO A 114 13.71 -11.83 -21.04
CA PRO A 114 14.99 -11.15 -21.17
C PRO A 114 16.20 -12.08 -20.96
N ASN A 115 15.98 -13.38 -20.71
CA ASN A 115 17.06 -14.31 -20.37
C ASN A 115 17.06 -15.54 -21.28
N PRO A 116 17.70 -15.49 -22.47
CA PRO A 116 18.20 -16.70 -23.09
C PRO A 116 19.51 -17.06 -22.37
N ASN A 117 19.44 -17.95 -21.39
CA ASN A 117 20.66 -18.51 -20.81
C ASN A 117 21.40 -19.29 -21.94
N PRO A 118 22.75 -19.25 -22.00
CA PRO A 118 23.52 -19.85 -23.09
C PRO A 118 23.45 -21.38 -23.14
#